data_AF-A0A9D1JIJ5-F1
#
_entry.id   AF-A0A9D1JIJ5-F1
#
_cell.length_a   1.000
_cell.length_b   1.000
_cell.length_c   1.000
_cell.angle_alpha   90.00
_cell.angle_beta   90.00
_cell.angle_gamma   90.00
#
_symmetry.space_group_name_H-M   'P 1'
#
loop_
_entity.id
_entity.type
_entity.pdbx_description
1 polymer ?
#
loop_
_entity_poly.entity_id
_entity_poly.type
_entity_poly.pdbx_seq_one_letter_code
_entity_poly.pdbx_strand_id
1 'polypeptide(L)'
;MGLILQTILASLAAIVIENVIFTTAFGTSTLIEVGKKHWNILSFGGFITEFAVLSSIISYMFEGYMLSNSTLARFMPSVYILSLGFVYIFTLIAIWFISKDKFKRLKKYVHLSAFNCTVLSALFNNTLMGGTLFERILYAAQIGIGFAFAAYIFSINFEKLNSDDVPSAFAGLPVYILYIGVVSMIVYAIS
;
A
#
# COMPACT_ATOMS: atom_id res chain seq x y z
N MET A 1 -24.30 19.68 11.47
CA MET A 1 -23.73 18.62 10.61
C MET A 1 -22.24 18.54 10.96
N GLY A 2 -21.86 17.53 11.75
CA GLY A 2 -20.73 17.65 12.69
C GLY A 2 -19.33 17.50 12.10
N LEU A 3 -18.35 18.11 12.78
CA LEU A 3 -16.91 18.03 12.53
C LEU A 3 -16.44 16.60 12.17
N ILE A 4 -17.01 15.59 12.84
CA ILE A 4 -16.72 14.16 12.61
C ILE A 4 -17.10 13.70 11.20
N LEU A 5 -18.25 14.14 10.67
CA LEU A 5 -18.65 13.78 9.32
C LEU A 5 -17.74 14.44 8.29
N GLN A 6 -17.31 15.67 8.54
CA GLN A 6 -16.40 16.41 7.66
C GLN A 6 -15.01 15.76 7.63
N THR A 7 -14.48 15.29 8.76
CA THR A 7 -13.19 14.59 8.80
C THR A 7 -13.25 13.21 8.14
N ILE A 8 -14.36 12.48 8.28
CA ILE A 8 -14.57 11.20 7.58
C ILE A 8 -14.66 11.41 6.06
N LEU A 9 -15.39 12.44 5.61
CA LEU A 9 -15.49 12.75 4.19
C LEU A 9 -14.15 13.21 3.61
N ALA A 10 -13.40 14.03 4.34
CA ALA A 10 -12.07 14.46 3.93
C ALA A 10 -11.09 13.29 3.84
N SER A 11 -11.12 12.34 4.79
CA SER A 11 -10.25 11.17 4.74
C SER A 11 -10.62 10.20 3.60
N LEU A 12 -11.92 10.01 3.34
CA LEU A 12 -12.38 9.24 2.17
C LEU A 12 -11.97 9.90 0.86
N ALA A 13 -12.08 11.23 0.77
CA ALA A 13 -11.62 11.99 -0.38
C ALA A 13 -10.11 11.82 -0.58
N ALA A 14 -9.30 11.97 0.47
CA ALA A 14 -7.85 11.79 0.42
C ALA A 14 -7.43 10.39 -0.05
N ILE A 15 -8.13 9.33 0.39
CA ILE A 15 -7.86 7.94 -0.04
C ILE A 15 -8.02 7.75 -1.56
N VAL A 16 -8.95 8.49 -2.17
CA VAL A 16 -9.25 8.42 -3.61
C VAL A 16 -8.36 9.38 -4.39
N ILE A 17 -8.25 10.62 -3.93
CA ILE A 17 -7.62 11.75 -4.63
C ILE A 17 -6.10 11.70 -4.48
N GLU A 18 -5.59 11.46 -3.27
CA GLU A 18 -4.16 11.38 -2.96
C GLU A 18 -3.68 9.92 -2.94
N ASN A 19 -4.32 9.07 -3.73
CA ASN A 19 -3.97 7.66 -3.76
C ASN A 19 -2.54 7.46 -4.26
N VAL A 20 -1.65 7.04 -3.36
CA VAL A 20 -0.21 6.86 -3.62
C VAL A 20 0.04 6.01 -4.87
N ILE A 21 -0.80 5.02 -5.17
CA ILE A 21 -0.59 4.15 -6.33
C ILE A 21 -0.84 4.90 -7.63
N PHE A 22 -1.89 5.72 -7.68
CA PHE A 22 -2.23 6.47 -8.89
C PHE A 22 -1.34 7.70 -9.07
N THR A 23 -0.86 8.32 -7.98
CA THR A 23 -0.04 9.54 -8.01
C THR A 23 1.46 9.25 -8.18
N THR A 24 1.97 8.15 -7.63
CA THR A 24 3.41 7.83 -7.63
C THR A 24 3.77 6.51 -8.31
N ALA A 25 2.79 5.74 -8.77
CA ALA A 25 2.95 4.41 -9.36
C ALA A 25 3.58 3.34 -8.45
N PHE A 26 3.80 3.63 -7.15
CA PHE A 26 4.27 2.62 -6.20
C PHE A 26 3.23 1.51 -6.02
N GLY A 27 3.67 0.25 -6.13
CA GLY A 27 2.79 -0.90 -5.93
C GLY A 27 1.97 -1.33 -7.15
N THR A 28 2.14 -0.70 -8.31
CA THR A 28 1.42 -1.04 -9.55
C THR A 28 1.64 -2.49 -10.02
N SER A 29 2.84 -3.05 -9.82
CA SER A 29 3.11 -4.46 -10.14
C SER A 29 2.26 -5.41 -9.28
N THR A 30 2.19 -5.16 -7.98
CA THR A 30 1.37 -5.94 -7.05
C THR A 30 -0.12 -5.67 -7.23
N LEU A 31 -0.50 -4.44 -7.58
CA LEU A 31 -1.87 -4.04 -7.93
C LEU A 31 -2.40 -4.92 -9.08
N ILE A 32 -1.63 -5.03 -10.17
CA ILE A 32 -2.01 -5.86 -11.33
C ILE A 32 -2.15 -7.33 -10.90
N GLU A 33 -1.20 -7.84 -10.13
CA GLU A 33 -1.22 -9.24 -9.70
C GLU A 33 -2.42 -9.56 -8.79
N VAL A 34 -2.69 -8.71 -7.80
CA VAL A 34 -3.77 -8.87 -6.83
C VAL A 34 -5.13 -8.54 -7.43
N GLY A 35 -5.19 -7.63 -8.39
CA GLY A 35 -6.42 -7.26 -9.09
C GLY A 35 -6.95 -8.37 -10.00
N LYS A 36 -6.14 -9.37 -10.35
CA LYS A 36 -6.64 -10.60 -11.00
C LYS A 36 -7.66 -11.30 -10.07
N LYS A 37 -8.76 -11.83 -10.62
CA LYS A 37 -9.92 -12.43 -9.90
C LYS A 37 -9.63 -13.52 -8.85
N HIS A 38 -8.39 -13.96 -8.68
CA HIS A 38 -8.02 -15.09 -7.82
C HIS A 38 -7.53 -14.68 -6.42
N TRP A 39 -7.35 -13.39 -6.14
CA TRP A 39 -6.88 -12.92 -4.84
C TRP A 39 -8.01 -12.28 -4.02
N ASN A 40 -7.93 -12.44 -2.69
CA ASN A 40 -8.75 -11.67 -1.77
C ASN A 40 -8.13 -10.28 -1.54
N ILE A 41 -8.65 -9.28 -2.24
CA ILE A 41 -8.20 -7.88 -2.18
C ILE A 41 -8.29 -7.31 -0.76
N LEU A 42 -9.35 -7.63 -0.01
CA LEU A 42 -9.55 -7.09 1.33
C LEU A 42 -8.50 -7.62 2.31
N SER A 43 -8.20 -8.91 2.26
CA SER A 43 -7.11 -9.48 3.06
C SER A 43 -5.75 -8.91 2.68
N PHE A 44 -5.51 -8.71 1.38
CA PHE A 44 -4.25 -8.16 0.90
C PHE A 44 -4.06 -6.71 1.33
N GLY A 45 -5.07 -5.87 1.15
CA GLY A 45 -5.07 -4.48 1.62
C GLY A 45 -4.91 -4.38 3.13
N GLY A 46 -5.55 -5.28 3.88
CA GLY A 46 -5.36 -5.40 5.33
C GLY A 46 -3.91 -5.64 5.74
N PHE A 47 -3.21 -6.57 5.06
CA PHE A 47 -1.79 -6.80 5.33
C PHE A 47 -0.91 -5.60 4.94
N ILE A 48 -1.18 -4.92 3.82
CA ILE A 48 -0.44 -3.69 3.47
C ILE A 48 -0.64 -2.63 4.56
N THR A 49 -1.88 -2.42 5.01
CA THR A 49 -2.18 -1.49 6.10
C THR A 49 -1.43 -1.86 7.38
N GLU A 50 -1.47 -3.14 7.79
CA GLU A 50 -0.74 -3.64 8.96
C GLU A 50 0.76 -3.35 8.85
N PHE A 51 1.38 -3.74 7.74
CA PHE A 51 2.80 -3.52 7.52
C PHE A 51 3.18 -2.06 7.50
N ALA A 52 2.40 -1.22 6.82
CA ALA A 52 2.65 0.22 6.75
C ALA A 52 2.54 0.87 8.14
N VAL A 53 1.48 0.57 8.90
CA VAL A 53 1.22 1.18 10.21
C VAL A 53 2.25 0.74 11.24
N LEU A 54 2.43 -0.57 11.43
CA LEU A 54 3.33 -1.09 12.46
C LEU A 54 4.79 -0.73 12.17
N SER A 55 5.21 -0.80 10.91
CA SER A 55 6.58 -0.42 10.54
C SER A 55 6.80 1.09 10.68
N SER A 56 5.76 1.92 10.47
CA SER A 56 5.84 3.38 10.66
C SER A 56 5.99 3.76 12.13
N ILE A 57 5.27 3.06 13.01
CA ILE A 57 5.40 3.25 14.46
C ILE A 57 6.83 2.95 14.90
N ILE A 58 7.39 1.81 14.47
CA ILE A 58 8.76 1.43 14.82
C ILE A 58 9.76 2.44 14.24
N SER A 59 9.63 2.79 12.95
CA SER A 59 10.56 3.71 12.28
C SER A 59 10.55 5.10 12.93
N TYR A 60 9.39 5.60 13.36
CA TYR A 60 9.25 6.87 14.08
C TYR A 60 10.08 6.93 15.36
N MET A 61 10.20 5.81 16.09
CA MET A 61 10.98 5.77 17.33
C MET A 61 12.48 5.97 17.10
N PHE A 62 12.99 5.54 15.95
CA PHE A 62 14.41 5.68 15.59
C PHE A 62 14.72 6.97 14.86
N GLU A 63 13.70 7.60 14.28
CA GLU A 63 13.86 8.75 13.40
C GLU A 63 14.52 9.95 14.07
N GLY A 64 14.10 10.30 15.29
CA GLY A 64 14.68 11.44 16.01
C GLY A 64 16.19 11.31 16.21
N TYR A 65 16.67 10.08 16.45
CA TYR A 65 18.11 9.81 16.55
C TYR A 65 18.79 9.80 15.17
N MET A 66 18.19 9.15 14.17
CA MET A 66 18.79 9.00 12.85
C MET A 66 18.86 10.32 12.08
N LEU A 67 17.84 11.18 12.20
CA LEU A 67 17.78 12.47 11.52
C LEU A 67 18.58 13.57 12.24
N SER A 68 19.13 13.30 13.43
CA SER A 68 19.96 14.27 14.16
C SER A 68 21.24 14.66 13.42
N ASN A 69 21.72 13.82 12.49
CA ASN A 69 22.95 14.02 11.75
C ASN A 69 22.78 13.54 10.30
N SER A 70 23.21 14.34 9.32
CA SER A 70 23.12 14.02 7.89
C SER A 70 23.82 12.71 7.48
N THR A 71 24.81 12.27 8.26
CA THR A 71 25.46 10.97 8.05
C THR A 71 24.59 9.81 8.51
N LEU A 72 23.92 9.95 9.65
CA LEU A 72 22.97 8.95 10.16
C LEU A 72 21.68 8.92 9.33
N ALA A 73 21.22 10.07 8.84
CA ALA A 73 20.02 10.17 8.01
C ALA A 73 20.13 9.33 6.72
N ARG A 74 21.35 9.16 6.17
CA ARG A 74 21.61 8.27 5.02
C ARG A 74 21.33 6.80 5.31
N PHE A 75 21.34 6.38 6.57
CA PHE A 75 21.03 5.01 7.00
C PHE A 75 19.56 4.80 7.35
N MET A 76 18.70 5.82 7.20
CA MET A 76 17.26 5.69 7.44
C MET A 76 16.58 4.58 6.60
N PRO A 77 16.94 4.34 5.32
CA PRO A 77 16.40 3.21 4.56
C PRO A 77 16.66 1.84 5.22
N SER A 78 17.79 1.68 5.90
CA SER A 78 18.09 0.45 6.66
C SER A 78 17.12 0.29 7.84
N VAL A 79 16.74 1.38 8.51
CA VAL A 79 15.72 1.37 9.58
C VAL A 79 14.36 0.94 9.03
N TYR A 80 13.97 1.39 7.83
CA TYR A 80 12.72 0.95 7.22
C TYR A 80 12.70 -0.56 6.96
N ILE A 81 13.78 -1.10 6.39
CA ILE A 81 13.89 -2.53 6.09
C ILE A 81 13.91 -3.36 7.38
N LEU A 82 14.63 -2.91 8.40
CA LEU A 82 14.66 -3.60 9.71
C LEU A 82 13.31 -3.58 10.40
N SER A 83 12.62 -2.42 10.41
CA SER A 83 11.28 -2.29 10.98
C SER A 83 10.29 -3.20 10.28
N LEU A 84 10.30 -3.19 8.95
CA LEU A 84 9.45 -4.05 8.12
C LEU A 84 9.78 -5.53 8.33
N GLY A 85 11.05 -5.89 8.39
CA GLY A 85 11.51 -7.27 8.64
C GLY A 85 11.06 -7.78 10.01
N PHE A 86 11.12 -6.94 11.04
CA PHE A 86 10.61 -7.27 12.37
C PHE A 86 9.11 -7.55 12.35
N VAL A 87 8.31 -6.64 11.76
CA VAL A 87 6.86 -6.83 11.63
C VAL A 87 6.55 -8.08 10.81
N TYR A 88 7.26 -8.30 9.71
CA TYR A 88 7.08 -9.48 8.86
C TYR A 88 7.33 -10.80 9.58
N ILE A 89 8.43 -10.91 10.34
CA ILE A 89 8.72 -12.10 11.14
C ILE A 89 7.66 -12.27 12.22
N PHE A 90 7.28 -11.19 12.90
CA PHE A 90 6.24 -11.21 13.92
C PHE A 90 4.89 -11.69 13.37
N THR A 91 4.42 -11.14 12.24
CA THR A 91 3.16 -11.54 11.59
C THR A 91 3.19 -13.02 11.18
N LEU A 92 4.29 -13.53 10.62
CA LEU A 92 4.42 -14.94 10.28
C LEU A 92 4.33 -15.86 11.51
N ILE A 93 5.04 -15.52 12.59
CA ILE A 93 5.03 -16.28 13.84
C ILE A 93 3.63 -16.23 14.47
N ALA A 94 2.99 -15.06 14.51
CA ALA A 94 1.65 -14.89 15.06
C ALA A 94 0.63 -15.77 14.33
N ILE A 95 0.63 -15.76 13.00
CA ILE A 95 -0.29 -16.60 12.21
C ILE A 95 0.00 -18.09 12.43
N TRP A 96 1.29 -18.48 12.48
CA TRP A 96 1.69 -19.86 12.73
C TRP A 96 1.21 -20.36 14.11
N PHE A 97 1.31 -19.51 15.13
CA PHE A 97 0.88 -19.82 16.49
C PHE A 97 -0.65 -19.95 16.59
N ILE A 98 -1.40 -19.13 15.85
CA ILE A 98 -2.87 -19.20 15.82
C ILE A 98 -3.36 -20.46 15.09
N SER A 99 -2.83 -20.76 13.90
CA SER A 99 -3.21 -21.95 13.14
C SER A 99 -2.25 -22.24 11.98
N LYS A 100 -1.75 -23.49 11.93
CA LYS A 100 -0.93 -23.99 10.83
C LYS A 100 -1.66 -23.96 9.48
N ASP A 101 -2.97 -24.12 9.47
CA ASP A 101 -3.77 -24.07 8.24
C ASP A 101 -3.92 -22.64 7.72
N LYS A 102 -4.15 -21.66 8.61
CA LYS A 102 -4.14 -20.24 8.23
C LYS A 102 -2.77 -19.83 7.72
N PHE A 103 -1.69 -20.29 8.34
CA PHE A 103 -0.32 -20.01 7.90
C PHE A 103 -0.09 -20.47 6.45
N LYS A 104 -0.47 -21.71 6.10
CA LYS A 104 -0.30 -22.22 4.73
C LYS A 104 -1.02 -21.37 3.69
N ARG A 105 -2.21 -20.86 4.02
CA ARG A 105 -3.05 -20.04 3.11
C ARG A 105 -2.58 -18.59 3.03
N LEU A 106 -2.27 -17.98 4.17
CA LEU A 106 -2.00 -16.54 4.28
C LEU A 106 -0.52 -16.19 4.06
N LYS A 107 0.43 -17.13 4.20
CA LYS A 107 1.86 -16.81 4.01
C LYS A 107 2.15 -16.12 2.69
N LYS A 108 1.49 -16.54 1.59
CA LYS A 108 1.68 -15.93 0.27
C LYS A 108 1.26 -14.45 0.28
N TYR A 109 0.13 -14.14 0.93
CA TYR A 109 -0.37 -12.77 1.09
C TYR A 109 0.60 -11.94 1.93
N VAL A 110 1.08 -12.51 3.05
CA VAL A 110 2.05 -11.86 3.95
C VAL A 110 3.34 -11.51 3.21
N HIS A 111 3.95 -12.46 2.49
CA HIS A 111 5.17 -12.22 1.71
C HIS A 111 4.98 -11.10 0.68
N LEU A 112 3.94 -11.22 -0.15
CA LEU A 112 3.73 -10.27 -1.24
C LEU A 112 3.33 -8.87 -0.75
N SER A 113 2.69 -8.78 0.43
CA SER A 113 2.30 -7.49 1.03
C SER A 113 3.49 -6.81 1.73
N ALA A 114 4.31 -7.56 2.47
CA ALA A 114 5.46 -7.02 3.18
C ALA A 114 6.48 -6.41 2.21
N PHE A 115 6.84 -7.13 1.15
CA PHE A 115 7.82 -6.69 0.16
C PHE A 115 7.23 -5.82 -0.97
N ASN A 116 6.19 -5.05 -0.66
CA ASN A 116 5.53 -4.16 -1.61
C ASN A 116 6.10 -2.73 -1.51
N CYS A 117 6.38 -2.11 -2.66
CA CYS A 117 6.85 -0.72 -2.73
C CYS A 117 5.88 0.28 -2.07
N THR A 118 4.59 -0.03 -2.02
CA THR A 118 3.55 0.75 -1.34
C THR A 118 3.85 0.90 0.15
N VAL A 119 4.24 -0.20 0.81
CA VAL A 119 4.59 -0.19 2.24
C VAL A 119 5.86 0.61 2.48
N LEU A 120 6.87 0.44 1.62
CA LEU A 120 8.12 1.19 1.74
C LEU A 120 7.92 2.69 1.50
N SER A 121 7.06 3.05 0.52
CA SER A 121 6.68 4.43 0.26
C SER A 121 5.97 5.06 1.46
N ALA A 122 5.11 4.31 2.17
CA ALA A 122 4.48 4.80 3.40
C ALA A 122 5.51 5.24 4.44
N LEU A 123 6.54 4.42 4.67
CA LEU A 123 7.61 4.71 5.62
C LEU A 123 8.43 5.92 5.19
N PHE A 124 8.84 5.94 3.92
CA PHE A 124 9.65 7.01 3.37
C PHE A 124 8.90 8.36 3.42
N ASN A 125 7.64 8.39 2.98
CA ASN A 125 6.84 9.61 2.96
C ASN A 125 6.51 10.08 4.39
N ASN A 126 6.25 9.17 5.34
CA ASN A 126 6.05 9.55 6.74
C ASN A 126 7.25 10.30 7.32
N THR A 127 8.47 9.86 7.01
CA THR A 127 9.70 10.56 7.42
C THR A 127 9.84 11.91 6.71
N LEU A 128 9.54 11.98 5.40
CA LEU A 128 9.63 13.23 4.64
C LEU A 128 8.62 14.29 5.10
N MET A 129 7.38 13.87 5.36
CA MET A 129 6.29 14.76 5.79
C MET A 129 6.45 15.18 7.25
N GLY A 130 7.14 14.39 8.06
CA GLY A 130 7.29 14.67 9.49
C GLY A 130 5.99 14.43 10.26
N GLY A 131 5.70 15.32 11.21
CA GLY A 131 4.46 15.27 11.98
C GLY A 131 4.47 14.28 13.16
N THR A 132 3.33 14.21 13.82
CA THR A 132 3.12 13.41 15.03
C THR A 132 2.96 11.92 14.72
N LEU A 133 3.16 11.07 15.72
CA LEU A 133 2.93 9.63 15.58
C LEU A 133 1.50 9.30 15.09
N PHE A 134 0.51 10.06 15.56
CA PHE A 134 -0.88 9.85 15.18
C PHE A 134 -1.13 10.14 13.69
N GLU A 135 -0.59 11.24 13.18
CA GLU A 135 -0.68 11.60 11.76
C GLU A 135 -0.03 10.52 10.88
N ARG A 136 1.11 9.98 11.31
CA ARG A 136 1.83 8.93 10.59
C ARG A 136 1.07 7.61 10.53
N ILE A 137 0.40 7.24 11.62
CA ILE A 137 -0.47 6.06 11.67
C ILE A 137 -1.64 6.24 10.71
N LEU A 138 -2.28 7.42 10.71
CA LEU A 138 -3.39 7.71 9.81
C LEU A 138 -2.96 7.67 8.34
N TYR A 139 -1.84 8.30 8.01
CA TYR A 139 -1.30 8.28 6.65
C TYR A 139 -0.94 6.86 6.19
N ALA A 140 -0.25 6.08 7.03
CA ALA A 140 0.07 4.69 6.72
C ALA A 140 -1.18 3.81 6.54
N ALA A 141 -2.23 4.06 7.33
CA ALA A 141 -3.49 3.35 7.18
C ALA A 141 -4.21 3.69 5.87
N GLN A 142 -4.22 4.97 5.51
CA GLN A 142 -4.80 5.46 4.25
C GLN A 142 -4.12 4.81 3.05
N ILE A 143 -2.80 4.61 3.08
CA ILE A 143 -2.07 3.96 1.98
C ILE A 143 -2.57 2.54 1.72
N GLY A 144 -2.73 1.70 2.76
CA GLY A 144 -3.20 0.33 2.55
C GLY A 144 -4.68 0.25 2.15
N ILE A 145 -5.51 1.16 2.66
CA ILE A 145 -6.92 1.28 2.23
C ILE A 145 -6.99 1.76 0.76
N GLY A 146 -6.17 2.75 0.39
CA GLY A 146 -6.04 3.24 -0.97
C GLY A 146 -5.56 2.15 -1.92
N PHE A 147 -4.69 1.24 -1.46
CA PHE A 147 -4.32 0.06 -2.24
C PHE A 147 -5.50 -0.87 -2.49
N ALA A 148 -6.26 -1.21 -1.45
CA ALA A 148 -7.43 -2.06 -1.60
C ALA A 148 -8.43 -1.46 -2.59
N PHE A 149 -8.65 -0.15 -2.52
CA PHE A 149 -9.52 0.59 -3.43
C PHE A 149 -9.02 0.55 -4.88
N ALA A 150 -7.74 0.86 -5.12
CA ALA A 150 -7.16 0.79 -6.45
C ALA A 150 -7.23 -0.64 -7.02
N ALA A 151 -6.93 -1.65 -6.20
CA ALA A 151 -6.96 -3.05 -6.61
C ALA A 151 -8.38 -3.49 -6.95
N TYR A 152 -9.38 -3.01 -6.21
CA TYR A 152 -10.79 -3.23 -6.51
C TYR A 152 -11.19 -2.63 -7.86
N ILE A 153 -10.84 -1.36 -8.13
CA ILE A 153 -11.10 -0.71 -9.42
C ILE A 153 -10.47 -1.48 -10.59
N PHE A 154 -9.23 -1.96 -10.42
CA PHE A 154 -8.57 -2.76 -11.44
C PHE A 154 -9.28 -4.11 -11.61
N SER A 155 -9.67 -4.76 -10.51
CA SER A 155 -10.27 -6.09 -10.53
C SER A 155 -11.63 -6.15 -11.22
N ILE A 156 -12.49 -5.15 -11.00
CA ILE A 156 -13.80 -5.08 -11.66
C ILE A 156 -13.66 -4.88 -13.18
N ASN A 157 -12.58 -4.26 -13.65
CA ASN A 157 -12.31 -4.04 -15.07
C ASN A 157 -11.43 -5.15 -15.69
N PHE A 158 -10.92 -6.08 -14.88
CA PHE A 158 -9.94 -7.08 -15.32
C PHE A 158 -10.46 -7.94 -16.48
N GLU A 159 -11.72 -8.36 -16.47
CA GLU A 159 -12.29 -9.15 -17.58
C GLU A 159 -12.38 -8.34 -18.87
N LYS A 160 -12.77 -7.07 -18.78
CA LYS A 160 -12.86 -6.19 -19.94
C LYS A 160 -11.48 -5.85 -20.52
N LEU A 161 -10.45 -5.80 -19.68
CA LEU A 161 -9.06 -5.64 -20.12
C LEU A 161 -8.49 -6.92 -20.77
N ASN A 162 -9.18 -8.05 -20.65
CA ASN A 162 -8.79 -9.34 -21.25
C ASN A 162 -9.81 -9.87 -22.26
N SER A 163 -10.74 -9.02 -22.73
CA SER A 163 -11.69 -9.40 -23.77
C SER A 163 -11.04 -9.39 -25.15
N ASP A 164 -11.67 -10.09 -26.09
CA ASP A 164 -11.23 -10.15 -27.49
C ASP A 164 -11.27 -8.78 -28.21
N ASP A 165 -11.96 -7.79 -27.64
CA ASP A 165 -11.97 -6.41 -28.12
C ASP A 165 -10.61 -5.70 -28.00
N VAL A 166 -9.70 -6.19 -27.14
CA VAL A 166 -8.36 -5.61 -26.99
C VAL A 166 -7.48 -6.11 -28.14
N PRO A 167 -6.87 -5.21 -28.94
CA PRO A 167 -5.98 -5.62 -30.02
C PRO A 167 -4.85 -6.51 -29.49
N SER A 168 -4.50 -7.55 -30.25
CA SER A 168 -3.48 -8.54 -29.85
C SER A 168 -2.13 -7.92 -29.46
N ALA A 169 -1.75 -6.81 -30.09
CA ALA A 169 -0.53 -6.06 -29.77
C ALA A 169 -0.53 -5.44 -28.36
N PHE A 170 -1.70 -5.21 -27.75
CA PHE A 170 -1.85 -4.61 -26.42
C PHE A 170 -2.28 -5.61 -25.34
N ALA A 171 -2.56 -6.86 -25.71
CA ALA A 171 -3.05 -7.87 -24.77
C ALA A 171 -2.10 -8.10 -23.58
N GLY A 172 -2.67 -8.24 -22.39
CA GLY A 172 -1.92 -8.49 -21.15
C GLY A 172 -1.35 -7.22 -20.51
N LEU A 173 -0.05 -7.22 -20.21
CA LEU A 173 0.59 -6.14 -19.44
C LEU A 173 0.44 -4.74 -20.08
N PRO A 174 0.58 -4.55 -21.41
CA PRO A 174 0.47 -3.22 -22.02
C PRO A 174 -0.88 -2.55 -21.77
N VAL A 175 -2.00 -3.26 -21.98
CA VAL A 175 -3.34 -2.70 -21.72
C VAL A 175 -3.57 -2.45 -20.23
N TYR A 176 -3.00 -3.26 -19.33
CA TYR A 176 -3.11 -3.03 -17.89
C TYR A 176 -2.42 -1.73 -17.46
N ILE A 177 -1.20 -1.47 -17.97
CA ILE A 177 -0.45 -0.26 -17.67
C ILE A 177 -1.14 0.96 -18.30
N LEU A 178 -1.65 0.85 -19.53
CA LEU A 178 -2.44 1.92 -20.16
C LEU A 178 -3.68 2.26 -19.35
N TYR A 179 -4.43 1.25 -18.90
CA TYR A 179 -5.59 1.45 -18.06
C TYR A 179 -5.24 2.15 -16.75
N ILE A 180 -4.21 1.69 -16.04
CA ILE A 180 -3.73 2.33 -14.81
C ILE A 180 -3.32 3.78 -15.09
N GLY A 181 -2.60 4.04 -16.18
CA GLY A 181 -2.22 5.39 -16.58
C GLY A 181 -3.41 6.31 -16.85
N VAL A 182 -4.45 5.82 -17.52
CA VAL A 182 -5.69 6.56 -17.76
C VAL A 182 -6.42 6.85 -16.45
N VAL A 183 -6.55 5.86 -15.56
CA VAL A 183 -7.14 6.08 -14.23
C VAL A 183 -6.33 7.08 -13.42
N SER A 184 -5.00 7.00 -13.44
CA SER A 184 -4.11 7.99 -12.81
C SER A 184 -4.36 9.40 -13.33
N MET A 185 -4.51 9.59 -14.65
CA MET A 185 -4.82 10.91 -15.22
C MET A 185 -6.19 11.43 -14.78
N ILE A 186 -7.19 10.55 -14.67
CA ILE A 186 -8.53 10.92 -14.19
C ILE A 186 -8.47 11.35 -12.72
N VAL A 187 -7.80 10.58 -11.88
CA VAL A 187 -7.61 10.89 -10.45
C VAL A 187 -6.86 12.21 -10.27
N TYR A 188 -5.82 12.44 -11.09
CA TYR A 188 -5.08 13.70 -11.06
C TYR A 188 -5.90 14.90 -11.55
N ALA A 189 -6.83 14.71 -12.50
CA ALA A 189 -7.69 15.80 -12.96
C ALA A 189 -8.73 16.25 -11.92
N ILE A 190 -9.04 15.40 -10.93
CA ILE A 190 -10.01 15.68 -9.86
C ILE A 190 -9.34 16.04 -8.52
N SER A 191 -8.01 15.96 -8.44
CA SER A 191 -7.20 16.35 -7.28
C SER A 191 -6.83 17.83 -7.30
#